data_AF-A0A0H4TDP2-F1
#
_entry.id   AF-A0A0H4TDP2-F1
#
_cell.length_a   1.000
_cell.length_b   1.000
_cell.length_c   1.000
_cell.angle_alpha   90.00
_cell.angle_beta   90.00
_cell.angle_gamma   90.00
#
_symmetry.space_group_name_H-M   'P 1'
#
loop_
_entity.id
_entity.type
_entity.pdbx_description
1 polymer ?
#
loop_
_entity_poly.entity_id
_entity_poly.type
_entity_poly.pdbx_seq_one_letter_code
_entity_poly.pdbx_strand_id
1 'polypeptide(L)'
;MSGTSLDGVDAALVEIEPQDRVTLRAFRSESYTPEERQRVLETIAGGTVRDLAALNVWLGERFAAAVEHALQEAAVSAAQLAFVASHGQTVWHEPGRATLQLGDPAILAERFGVTVVSDFRSRDVAAGGQGAPLVPIADALLFGHPRHGRALLNIGGMANVTWVPRRGHTDGVLAFDTGPGVAVLDALVRAVRPDLAFDDGGGLAAQGQPVPGVVDALLADGFFRAPPPKSTGREVFGEAFAARLRERALAERPAAAAADLVATALALTVRSIADQVTRWLPKDGERDLLVAGGGARNQTLMRQLAGALPDWHVGLFANEFFDGDAKEAVAFAFLGWLTLEGRAGNVPSATGARGPRVLGRITPP
;
A
#
# COMPACT_ATOMS: atom_id res chain seq x y z
N MET A 1 -3.83 5.24 10.23
CA MET A 1 -2.64 4.82 9.45
C MET A 1 -2.03 6.08 8.86
N SER A 2 -0.71 6.22 8.91
CA SER A 2 0.00 7.24 8.11
C SER A 2 1.25 6.62 7.52
N GLY A 3 1.28 6.57 6.18
CA GLY A 3 2.31 5.90 5.40
C GLY A 3 3.61 6.70 5.31
N THR A 4 4.62 6.13 4.66
CA THR A 4 5.91 6.81 4.41
C THR A 4 5.82 7.92 3.37
N SER A 5 4.71 8.04 2.64
CA SER A 5 4.50 9.11 1.66
C SER A 5 4.28 10.49 2.28
N LEU A 6 3.91 10.53 3.58
CA LEU A 6 3.55 11.75 4.30
C LEU A 6 2.42 12.51 3.60
N ASP A 7 1.48 11.79 3.01
CA ASP A 7 0.32 12.39 2.32
C ASP A 7 -0.75 12.82 3.32
N GLY A 8 -0.87 12.13 4.45
CA GLY A 8 -1.89 12.40 5.45
C GLY A 8 -2.14 11.28 6.45
N VAL A 9 -3.32 11.32 7.07
CA VAL A 9 -3.81 10.37 8.07
C VAL A 9 -5.07 9.69 7.56
N ASP A 10 -5.01 8.38 7.47
CA ASP A 10 -6.16 7.53 7.12
C ASP A 10 -6.79 6.94 8.39
N ALA A 11 -8.07 7.20 8.62
CA ALA A 11 -8.86 6.67 9.71
C ALA A 11 -10.01 5.83 9.16
N ALA A 12 -10.08 4.57 9.58
CA ALA A 12 -11.19 3.67 9.28
C ALA A 12 -11.88 3.26 10.58
N LEU A 13 -13.19 3.51 10.66
CA LEU A 13 -14.03 2.90 11.68
C LEU A 13 -14.58 1.60 11.10
N VAL A 14 -14.32 0.49 11.79
CA VAL A 14 -14.75 -0.84 11.35
C VAL A 14 -15.55 -1.52 12.45
N GLU A 15 -16.49 -2.34 12.03
CA GLU A 15 -17.10 -3.36 12.89
C GLU A 15 -16.42 -4.70 12.61
N ILE A 16 -16.01 -5.39 13.66
CA ILE A 16 -15.39 -6.70 13.59
C ILE A 16 -16.28 -7.67 14.33
N GLU A 17 -16.89 -8.58 13.59
CA GLU A 17 -17.77 -9.62 14.12
C GLU A 17 -16.99 -10.92 14.34
N PRO A 18 -17.58 -11.90 15.07
CA PRO A 18 -16.99 -13.23 15.19
C PRO A 18 -16.60 -13.83 13.83
N GLN A 19 -15.62 -14.73 13.84
CA GLN A 19 -15.02 -15.32 12.63
C GLN A 19 -14.37 -14.29 11.68
N ASP A 20 -13.89 -13.17 12.22
CA ASP A 20 -13.11 -12.15 11.51
C ASP A 20 -13.86 -11.49 10.33
N ARG A 21 -15.19 -11.36 10.45
CA ARG A 21 -15.95 -10.60 9.46
C ARG A 21 -15.81 -9.11 9.75
N VAL A 22 -15.26 -8.37 8.79
CA VAL A 22 -14.98 -6.93 8.94
C VAL A 22 -15.89 -6.14 8.02
N THR A 23 -16.58 -5.15 8.58
CA THR A 23 -17.42 -4.18 7.85
C THR A 23 -16.88 -2.78 8.05
N LEU A 24 -16.59 -2.07 6.97
CA LEU A 24 -16.21 -0.65 7.02
C LEU A 24 -17.45 0.20 7.31
N ARG A 25 -17.42 0.97 8.40
CA ARG A 25 -18.50 1.89 8.80
C ARG A 25 -18.25 3.31 8.32
N ALA A 26 -17.01 3.78 8.40
CA ALA A 26 -16.59 5.08 7.88
C ALA A 26 -15.11 5.05 7.52
N PHE A 27 -14.74 5.88 6.55
CA PHE A 27 -13.36 6.08 6.13
C PHE A 27 -13.10 7.57 5.86
N ARG A 28 -12.01 8.06 6.41
CA ARG A 28 -11.52 9.42 6.21
C ARG A 28 -10.03 9.40 5.91
N SER A 29 -9.64 10.21 4.95
CA SER A 29 -8.25 10.55 4.69
C SER A 29 -8.09 12.06 4.89
N GLU A 30 -7.22 12.44 5.82
CA GLU A 30 -6.90 13.83 6.13
C GLU A 30 -5.50 14.17 5.66
N SER A 31 -5.39 14.98 4.62
CA SER A 31 -4.08 15.38 4.11
C SER A 31 -3.32 16.25 5.09
N TYR A 32 -2.00 16.06 5.14
CA TYR A 32 -1.12 17.03 5.79
C TYR A 32 -1.08 18.32 4.97
N THR A 33 -1.12 19.48 5.63
CA THR A 33 -0.81 20.73 4.95
C THR A 33 0.66 20.73 4.50
N PRO A 34 1.06 21.57 3.53
CA PRO A 34 2.47 21.69 3.15
C PRO A 34 3.39 21.98 4.34
N GLU A 35 2.94 22.80 5.29
CA GLU A 35 3.69 23.17 6.50
C GLU A 35 3.80 21.99 7.47
N GLU A 36 2.70 21.25 7.68
CA GLU A 36 2.70 20.03 8.50
C GLU A 36 3.65 19.00 7.93
N ARG A 37 3.55 18.74 6.62
CA ARG A 37 4.43 17.80 5.92
C ARG A 37 5.90 18.22 6.00
N GLN A 38 6.18 19.51 5.82
CA GLN A 38 7.54 20.05 5.93
C GLN A 38 8.10 19.87 7.35
N ARG A 39 7.30 20.12 8.39
CA ARG A 39 7.68 19.89 9.78
C ARG A 39 8.08 18.45 10.06
N VAL A 40 7.31 17.47 9.54
CA VAL A 40 7.65 16.05 9.69
C VAL A 40 8.97 15.74 8.98
N LEU A 41 9.16 16.22 7.74
CA LEU A 41 10.37 16.01 6.96
C LEU A 41 11.63 16.59 7.61
N GLU A 42 11.56 17.83 8.11
CA GLU A 42 12.68 18.48 8.81
C GLU A 42 13.07 17.73 10.09
N THR A 43 12.06 17.25 10.83
CA THR A 43 12.29 16.45 12.03
C THR A 43 12.96 15.12 11.70
N ILE A 44 12.56 14.45 10.62
CA ILE A 44 13.21 13.22 10.13
C ILE A 44 14.64 13.49 9.69
N ALA A 45 14.89 14.59 8.99
CA ALA A 45 16.19 14.89 8.40
C ALA A 45 17.26 15.27 9.44
N GLY A 46 16.89 15.92 10.54
CA GLY A 46 17.88 16.40 11.52
C GLY A 46 17.31 16.79 12.88
N GLY A 47 16.11 16.35 13.23
CA GLY A 47 15.49 16.65 14.51
C GLY A 47 16.26 16.07 15.69
N THR A 48 16.27 16.81 16.80
CA THR A 48 16.80 16.33 18.08
C THR A 48 15.82 15.37 18.76
N VAL A 49 16.24 14.73 19.86
CA VAL A 49 15.33 13.93 20.71
C VAL A 49 14.13 14.75 21.18
N ARG A 50 14.32 16.05 21.47
CA ARG A 50 13.25 16.96 21.86
C ARG A 50 12.24 17.14 20.71
N ASP A 51 12.72 17.29 19.49
CA ASP A 51 11.87 17.51 18.31
C ASP A 51 11.06 16.25 18.00
N LEU A 52 11.68 15.07 18.09
CA LEU A 52 10.99 13.78 17.96
C LEU A 52 9.90 13.60 19.03
N ALA A 53 10.19 13.95 20.29
CA ALA A 53 9.20 13.88 21.37
C ALA A 53 8.02 14.85 21.13
N ALA A 54 8.30 16.08 20.70
CA ALA A 54 7.26 17.05 20.36
C ALA A 54 6.43 16.62 19.14
N LEU A 55 7.08 16.02 18.13
CA LEU A 55 6.41 15.47 16.97
C LEU A 55 5.53 14.27 17.34
N ASN A 56 5.98 13.40 18.27
CA ASN A 56 5.20 12.26 18.76
C ASN A 56 3.85 12.70 19.37
N VAL A 57 3.88 13.72 20.21
CA VAL A 57 2.67 14.31 20.82
C VAL A 57 1.78 14.93 19.75
N TRP A 58 2.36 15.77 18.88
CA TRP A 58 1.59 16.43 17.82
C TRP A 58 0.92 15.44 16.85
N LEU A 59 1.61 14.36 16.48
CA LEU A 59 1.02 13.28 15.68
C LEU A 59 -0.10 12.55 16.42
N GLY A 60 0.06 12.30 17.73
CA GLY A 60 -1.00 11.71 18.56
C GLY A 60 -2.26 12.56 18.55
N GLU A 61 -2.13 13.88 18.68
CA GLU A 61 -3.23 14.85 18.56
C GLU A 61 -3.88 14.85 17.16
N ARG A 62 -3.08 14.80 16.09
CA ARG A 62 -3.62 14.71 14.72
C ARG A 62 -4.37 13.41 14.48
N PHE A 63 -3.87 12.29 14.99
CA PHE A 63 -4.55 11.00 14.88
C PHE A 63 -5.83 10.95 15.71
N ALA A 64 -5.83 11.57 16.88
CA ALA A 64 -7.03 11.77 17.69
C ALA A 64 -8.12 12.52 16.92
N ALA A 65 -7.79 13.65 16.30
CA ALA A 65 -8.75 14.40 15.48
C ALA A 65 -9.32 13.54 14.33
N ALA A 66 -8.48 12.75 13.66
CA ALA A 66 -8.93 11.85 12.59
C ALA A 66 -9.90 10.76 13.09
N VAL A 67 -9.67 10.22 14.29
CA VAL A 67 -10.61 9.29 14.93
C VAL A 67 -11.93 9.98 15.28
N GLU A 68 -11.90 11.19 15.84
CA GLU A 68 -13.12 11.98 16.12
C GLU A 68 -13.94 12.21 14.86
N HIS A 69 -13.32 12.63 13.76
CA HIS A 69 -14.02 12.85 12.50
C HIS A 69 -14.60 11.57 11.90
N ALA A 70 -13.90 10.42 12.00
CA ALA A 70 -14.43 9.13 11.55
C ALA A 70 -15.63 8.67 12.39
N LEU A 71 -15.59 8.90 13.71
CA LEU A 71 -16.72 8.64 14.62
C LEU A 71 -17.92 9.53 14.30
N GLN A 72 -17.69 10.82 14.06
CA GLN A 72 -18.73 11.79 13.69
C GLN A 72 -19.40 11.43 12.36
N GLU A 73 -18.63 11.07 11.33
CA GLU A 73 -19.18 10.62 10.05
C GLU A 73 -20.08 9.39 10.22
N ALA A 74 -19.64 8.42 11.01
CA ALA A 74 -20.40 7.20 11.26
C ALA A 74 -21.58 7.40 12.22
N ALA A 75 -21.73 8.59 12.81
CA ALA A 75 -22.64 8.87 13.91
C ALA A 75 -22.49 7.89 15.09
N VAL A 76 -21.24 7.52 15.41
CA VAL A 76 -20.88 6.61 16.51
C VAL A 76 -20.28 7.41 17.66
N SER A 77 -20.73 7.16 18.88
CA SER A 77 -20.16 7.81 20.07
C SER A 77 -18.83 7.15 20.48
N ALA A 78 -17.91 7.92 21.06
CA ALA A 78 -16.65 7.39 21.59
C ALA A 78 -16.87 6.26 22.61
N ALA A 79 -17.97 6.29 23.38
CA ALA A 79 -18.33 5.24 24.34
C ALA A 79 -18.65 3.88 23.70
N GLN A 80 -18.92 3.84 22.40
CA GLN A 80 -19.14 2.60 21.64
C GLN A 80 -17.85 2.08 20.99
N LEU A 81 -16.75 2.84 21.06
CA LEU A 81 -15.47 2.42 20.52
C LEU A 81 -14.87 1.36 21.45
N ALA A 82 -14.50 0.20 20.89
CA ALA A 82 -13.91 -0.87 21.69
C ALA A 82 -12.41 -0.65 21.95
N PHE A 83 -11.67 -0.21 20.93
CA PHE A 83 -10.24 0.07 20.98
C PHE A 83 -9.83 0.94 19.78
N VAL A 84 -8.61 1.48 19.81
CA VAL A 84 -7.96 2.13 18.66
C VAL A 84 -6.74 1.32 18.24
N ALA A 85 -6.57 1.07 16.94
CA ALA A 85 -5.32 0.56 16.39
C ALA A 85 -4.59 1.68 15.64
N SER A 86 -3.42 2.07 16.13
CA SER A 86 -2.61 3.13 15.53
C SER A 86 -1.28 2.61 15.05
N HIS A 87 -1.09 2.54 13.72
CA HIS A 87 0.22 2.29 13.14
C HIS A 87 1.26 3.34 13.56
N GLY A 88 0.82 4.59 13.69
CA GLY A 88 1.69 5.76 13.77
C GLY A 88 2.07 6.32 12.40
N GLN A 89 2.98 7.29 12.41
CA GLN A 89 3.75 7.79 11.27
C GLN A 89 5.14 7.17 11.32
N THR A 90 5.54 6.45 10.27
CA THR A 90 6.93 6.00 10.15
C THR A 90 7.84 7.20 9.97
N VAL A 91 8.81 7.38 10.87
CA VAL A 91 9.88 8.40 10.78
C VAL A 91 11.24 7.78 10.49
N TRP A 92 11.41 6.48 10.80
CA TRP A 92 12.61 5.73 10.45
C TRP A 92 12.26 4.27 10.18
N HIS A 93 12.88 3.68 9.15
CA HIS A 93 12.74 2.26 8.85
C HIS A 93 14.02 1.73 8.18
N GLU A 94 14.72 0.86 8.90
CA GLU A 94 15.88 0.10 8.46
C GLU A 94 15.53 -1.40 8.57
N PRO A 95 15.10 -2.05 7.46
CA PRO A 95 14.62 -3.43 7.47
C PRO A 95 15.55 -4.39 8.21
N GLY A 96 14.97 -5.21 9.10
CA GLY A 96 15.72 -6.21 9.87
C GLY A 96 16.58 -5.65 11.01
N ARG A 97 16.62 -4.33 11.20
CA ARG A 97 17.48 -3.68 12.20
C ARG A 97 16.76 -2.69 13.10
N ALA A 98 16.04 -1.71 12.54
CA ALA A 98 15.41 -0.65 13.32
C ALA A 98 14.14 -0.12 12.67
N THR A 99 13.14 0.23 13.48
CA THR A 99 11.91 0.85 13.01
C THR A 99 11.41 1.82 14.07
N LEU A 100 10.90 2.98 13.65
CA LEU A 100 10.32 3.98 14.55
C LEU A 100 9.06 4.57 13.92
N GLN A 101 7.95 4.35 14.63
CA GLN A 101 6.65 4.92 14.34
C GLN A 101 6.29 5.89 15.48
N LEU A 102 5.96 7.13 15.14
CA LEU A 102 5.53 8.15 16.09
C LEU A 102 4.02 8.36 16.04
N GLY A 103 3.47 8.96 17.10
CA GLY A 103 2.05 9.17 17.32
C GLY A 103 1.68 8.59 18.67
N ASP A 104 1.64 9.44 19.69
CA ASP A 104 1.55 9.02 21.08
C ASP A 104 0.25 8.22 21.36
N PRO A 105 0.33 6.92 21.69
CA PRO A 105 -0.85 6.13 22.00
C PRO A 105 -1.50 6.54 23.34
N ALA A 106 -0.77 7.20 24.25
CA ALA A 106 -1.35 7.69 25.50
C ALA A 106 -2.36 8.81 25.25
N ILE A 107 -2.13 9.67 24.24
CA ILE A 107 -3.08 10.72 23.85
C ILE A 107 -4.38 10.10 23.34
N LEU A 108 -4.28 9.07 22.51
CA LEU A 108 -5.44 8.33 21.99
C LEU A 108 -6.19 7.63 23.12
N ALA A 109 -5.48 6.99 24.05
CA ALA A 109 -6.09 6.29 25.18
C ALA A 109 -6.85 7.26 26.10
N GLU A 110 -6.19 8.34 26.53
CA GLU A 110 -6.77 9.37 27.40
C GLU A 110 -7.99 10.04 26.75
N ARG A 111 -7.93 10.33 25.44
CA ARG A 111 -9.01 11.06 24.76
C ARG A 111 -10.29 10.25 24.59
N PHE A 112 -10.15 8.95 24.31
CA PHE A 112 -11.29 8.10 24.00
C PHE A 112 -11.69 7.19 25.15
N GLY A 113 -10.87 7.06 26.20
CA GLY A 113 -11.09 6.16 27.32
C GLY A 113 -11.09 4.69 26.89
N VAL A 114 -10.29 4.34 25.87
CA VAL A 114 -10.23 2.98 25.31
C VAL A 114 -8.80 2.49 25.20
N THR A 115 -8.66 1.17 25.12
CA THR A 115 -7.36 0.54 24.85
C THR A 115 -6.82 0.97 23.49
N VAL A 116 -5.52 1.23 23.40
CA VAL A 116 -4.83 1.54 22.14
C VAL A 116 -3.79 0.48 21.83
N VAL A 117 -3.89 -0.13 20.65
CA VAL A 117 -2.85 -1.00 20.10
C VAL A 117 -1.98 -0.20 19.13
N SER A 118 -0.68 -0.16 19.36
CA SER A 118 0.29 0.60 18.56
C SER A 118 1.57 -0.18 18.28
N ASP A 119 2.54 0.37 17.54
CA ASP A 119 3.86 -0.23 17.29
C ASP A 119 3.81 -1.68 16.75
N PHE A 120 3.12 -1.87 15.63
CA PHE A 120 2.98 -3.20 15.02
C PHE A 120 4.29 -3.76 14.44
N ARG A 121 5.26 -2.91 14.08
CA ARG A 121 6.46 -3.32 13.35
C ARG A 121 7.56 -3.89 14.24
N SER A 122 7.77 -3.31 15.43
CA SER A 122 8.94 -3.63 16.26
C SER A 122 9.04 -5.10 16.64
N ARG A 123 7.91 -5.76 16.93
CA ARG A 123 7.89 -7.18 17.30
C ARG A 123 8.30 -8.10 16.15
N ASP A 124 7.91 -7.77 14.92
CA ASP A 124 8.32 -8.51 13.73
C ASP A 124 9.83 -8.37 13.47
N VAL A 125 10.36 -7.15 13.59
CA VAL A 125 11.81 -6.87 13.51
C VAL A 125 12.59 -7.65 14.56
N ALA A 126 12.14 -7.64 15.82
CA ALA A 126 12.77 -8.43 16.89
C ALA A 126 12.72 -9.96 16.63
N ALA A 127 11.72 -10.42 15.88
CA ALA A 127 11.60 -11.80 15.44
C ALA A 127 12.46 -12.13 14.20
N GLY A 128 13.29 -11.19 13.73
CA GLY A 128 14.16 -11.35 12.57
C GLY A 128 13.50 -11.01 11.23
N GLY A 129 12.27 -10.48 11.25
CA GLY A 129 11.60 -10.00 10.05
C GLY A 129 12.00 -8.57 9.69
N GLN A 130 11.47 -8.08 8.58
CA GLN A 130 11.74 -6.72 8.11
C GLN A 130 10.84 -5.68 8.76
N GLY A 131 9.76 -6.05 9.46
CA GLY A 131 8.75 -5.13 9.98
C GLY A 131 7.77 -4.62 8.92
N ALA A 132 7.85 -5.15 7.70
CA ALA A 132 7.02 -4.81 6.54
C ALA A 132 7.11 -5.92 5.48
N PRO A 133 6.12 -6.03 4.57
CA PRO A 133 4.77 -5.47 4.70
C PRO A 133 3.93 -6.23 5.74
N LEU A 134 3.05 -5.54 6.46
CA LEU A 134 2.16 -6.16 7.47
C LEU A 134 0.73 -6.40 6.97
N VAL A 135 0.30 -5.68 5.93
CA VAL A 135 -1.00 -5.85 5.27
C VAL A 135 -1.28 -7.28 4.78
N PRO A 136 -0.29 -8.12 4.38
CA PRO A 136 -0.55 -9.48 3.93
C PRO A 136 -1.33 -10.36 4.93
N ILE A 137 -1.31 -10.07 6.23
CA ILE A 137 -2.15 -10.82 7.17
C ILE A 137 -3.64 -10.54 6.97
N ALA A 138 -4.01 -9.27 6.73
CA ALA A 138 -5.38 -8.88 6.44
C ALA A 138 -5.81 -9.41 5.07
N ASP A 139 -4.90 -9.38 4.09
CA ASP A 139 -5.12 -10.01 2.79
C ASP A 139 -5.46 -11.50 2.94
N ALA A 140 -4.65 -12.23 3.72
CA ALA A 140 -4.83 -13.66 3.94
C ALA A 140 -6.11 -13.99 4.70
N LEU A 141 -6.42 -13.24 5.77
CA LEU A 141 -7.51 -13.57 6.68
C LEU A 141 -8.86 -12.98 6.26
N LEU A 142 -8.87 -11.79 5.63
CA LEU A 142 -10.10 -11.07 5.29
C LEU A 142 -10.44 -11.15 3.80
N PHE A 143 -9.45 -10.86 2.93
CA PHE A 143 -9.72 -10.52 1.53
C PHE A 143 -9.47 -11.65 0.53
N GLY A 144 -8.85 -12.75 0.97
CA GLY A 144 -8.73 -13.96 0.17
C GLY A 144 -10.08 -14.54 -0.24
N HIS A 145 -10.09 -15.39 -1.27
CA HIS A 145 -11.30 -16.12 -1.66
C HIS A 145 -11.43 -17.42 -0.84
N PRO A 146 -12.65 -17.87 -0.47
CA PRO A 146 -12.82 -19.04 0.39
C PRO A 146 -12.59 -20.38 -0.31
N ARG A 147 -12.67 -20.43 -1.65
CA ARG A 147 -12.63 -21.66 -2.45
C ARG A 147 -11.46 -21.76 -3.41
N HIS A 148 -10.82 -20.65 -3.75
CA HIS A 148 -9.79 -20.61 -4.78
C HIS A 148 -8.75 -19.55 -4.46
N GLY A 149 -7.63 -19.54 -5.19
CA GLY A 149 -6.53 -18.64 -4.92
C GLY A 149 -6.76 -17.24 -5.51
N ARG A 150 -6.44 -16.21 -4.73
CA ARG A 150 -6.69 -14.82 -5.07
C ARG A 150 -5.40 -14.00 -5.02
N ALA A 151 -5.17 -13.20 -6.05
CA ALA A 151 -4.18 -12.13 -6.03
C ALA A 151 -4.84 -10.80 -5.64
N LEU A 152 -4.24 -10.09 -4.68
CA LEU A 152 -4.64 -8.75 -4.27
C LEU A 152 -3.54 -7.81 -4.73
N LEU A 153 -3.80 -7.06 -5.80
CA LEU A 153 -2.85 -6.17 -6.44
C LEU A 153 -3.14 -4.73 -6.03
N ASN A 154 -2.17 -4.07 -5.38
CA ASN A 154 -2.22 -2.62 -5.18
C ASN A 154 -1.39 -1.93 -6.27
N ILE A 155 -1.99 -0.98 -6.99
CA ILE A 155 -1.30 -0.14 -7.98
C ILE A 155 -1.25 1.30 -7.45
N GLY A 156 -0.29 1.55 -6.55
CA GLY A 156 0.08 2.89 -6.10
C GLY A 156 1.20 3.45 -6.98
N GLY A 157 2.11 4.25 -6.38
CA GLY A 157 3.33 4.66 -7.09
C GLY A 157 4.15 3.47 -7.59
N MET A 158 4.30 2.46 -6.74
CA MET A 158 4.77 1.12 -7.09
C MET A 158 3.58 0.16 -7.11
N ALA A 159 3.69 -0.91 -7.87
CA ALA A 159 2.71 -1.99 -7.86
C ALA A 159 3.22 -3.16 -7.01
N ASN A 160 2.36 -3.70 -6.16
CA ASN A 160 2.67 -4.83 -5.30
C ASN A 160 1.49 -5.80 -5.24
N VAL A 161 1.81 -7.09 -5.12
CA VAL A 161 0.82 -8.16 -5.14
C VAL A 161 0.98 -9.06 -3.91
N THR A 162 -0.15 -9.38 -3.28
CA THR A 162 -0.26 -10.47 -2.30
C THR A 162 -1.04 -11.61 -2.93
N TRP A 163 -0.44 -12.79 -3.01
CA TRP A 163 -1.14 -14.01 -3.37
C TRP A 163 -1.61 -14.73 -2.11
N VAL A 164 -2.89 -15.09 -2.09
CA VAL A 164 -3.56 -15.81 -1.01
C VAL A 164 -4.13 -17.11 -1.57
N PRO A 165 -3.56 -18.29 -1.23
CA PRO A 165 -4.06 -19.57 -1.73
C PRO A 165 -5.50 -19.86 -1.32
N ARG A 166 -5.87 -19.45 -0.10
CA ARG A 166 -7.21 -19.61 0.46
C ARG A 166 -7.40 -18.66 1.65
N ARG A 167 -8.55 -18.00 1.74
CA ARG A 167 -8.88 -17.15 2.89
C ARG A 167 -8.77 -17.91 4.21
N GLY A 168 -8.23 -17.25 5.22
CA GLY A 168 -8.07 -17.78 6.58
C GLY A 168 -6.76 -18.55 6.78
N HIS A 169 -5.94 -18.70 5.74
CA HIS A 169 -4.67 -19.41 5.80
C HIS A 169 -3.50 -18.51 5.35
N THR A 170 -2.39 -18.60 6.06
CA THR A 170 -1.15 -17.87 5.74
C THR A 170 -0.12 -18.75 5.03
N ASP A 171 -0.30 -20.07 5.05
CA ASP A 171 0.58 -21.01 4.35
C ASP A 171 0.48 -20.80 2.83
N GLY A 172 1.63 -20.63 2.19
CA GLY A 172 1.72 -20.37 0.75
C GLY A 172 1.36 -18.94 0.34
N VAL A 173 1.16 -18.02 1.30
CA VAL A 173 1.05 -16.59 0.98
C VAL A 173 2.38 -16.07 0.46
N LEU A 174 2.33 -15.36 -0.67
CA LEU A 174 3.45 -14.69 -1.29
C LEU A 174 3.15 -13.20 -1.36
N ALA A 175 4.12 -12.34 -1.10
CA ALA A 175 3.99 -10.89 -1.24
C ALA A 175 5.28 -10.31 -1.82
N PHE A 176 5.17 -9.46 -2.84
CA PHE A 176 6.31 -8.80 -3.46
C PHE A 176 5.88 -7.60 -4.32
N ASP A 177 6.84 -6.71 -4.58
CA ASP A 177 6.64 -5.62 -5.54
C ASP A 177 6.83 -6.12 -6.97
N THR A 178 5.88 -5.79 -7.84
CA THR A 178 5.93 -6.14 -9.27
C THR A 178 6.74 -5.12 -10.07
N GLY A 179 7.03 -3.94 -9.51
CA GLY A 179 7.76 -2.85 -10.16
C GLY A 179 7.01 -1.51 -10.10
N PRO A 180 7.11 -0.65 -11.13
CA PRO A 180 6.38 0.60 -11.14
C PRO A 180 4.87 0.35 -11.20
N GLY A 181 4.12 1.14 -10.43
CA GLY A 181 2.69 1.31 -10.58
C GLY A 181 2.44 2.54 -11.44
N VAL A 182 1.88 3.60 -10.86
CA VAL A 182 1.65 4.88 -11.56
C VAL A 182 2.81 5.88 -11.44
N ALA A 183 3.84 5.66 -10.61
CA ALA A 183 4.88 6.69 -10.38
C ALA A 183 5.62 7.12 -11.66
N VAL A 184 6.01 6.17 -12.51
CA VAL A 184 6.68 6.46 -13.79
C VAL A 184 5.71 7.09 -14.78
N LEU A 185 4.44 6.65 -14.79
CA LEU A 185 3.39 7.19 -15.62
C LEU A 185 3.13 8.66 -15.28
N ASP A 186 2.91 8.97 -14.00
CA ASP A 186 2.64 10.33 -13.52
C ASP A 186 3.83 11.27 -13.76
N ALA A 187 5.05 10.77 -13.58
CA ALA A 187 6.27 11.52 -13.90
C ALA A 187 6.35 11.88 -15.38
N LEU A 188 6.04 10.94 -16.29
CA LEU A 188 5.97 11.24 -17.72
C LEU A 188 4.84 12.21 -18.05
N VAL A 189 3.67 12.06 -17.45
CA VAL A 189 2.54 12.97 -17.66
C VAL A 189 2.95 14.39 -17.30
N ARG A 190 3.52 14.62 -16.10
CA ARG A 190 4.03 15.95 -15.71
C ARG A 190 5.10 16.47 -16.66
N ALA A 191 5.96 15.60 -17.18
CA ALA A 191 7.04 15.99 -18.08
C ALA A 191 6.57 16.39 -19.49
N VAL A 192 5.41 15.90 -19.95
CA VAL A 192 4.85 16.19 -21.30
C VAL A 192 3.63 17.11 -21.25
N ARG A 193 2.94 17.18 -20.11
CA ARG A 193 1.75 17.97 -19.79
C ARG A 193 1.88 18.52 -18.37
N PRO A 194 2.65 19.61 -18.18
CA PRO A 194 2.90 20.19 -16.85
C PRO A 194 1.65 20.68 -16.13
N ASP A 195 0.54 20.85 -16.85
CA ASP A 195 -0.78 21.19 -16.33
C ASP A 195 -1.52 20.01 -15.68
N LEU A 196 -1.04 18.77 -15.86
CA LEU A 196 -1.63 17.56 -15.33
C LEU A 196 -0.71 16.89 -14.31
N ALA A 197 -1.27 16.44 -13.18
CA ALA A 197 -0.53 15.71 -12.16
C ALA A 197 -0.36 14.21 -12.51
N PHE A 198 -1.35 13.62 -13.18
CA PHE A 198 -1.45 12.22 -13.57
C PHE A 198 -2.40 12.05 -14.79
N ASP A 199 -2.42 10.86 -15.40
CA ASP A 199 -3.30 10.55 -16.54
C ASP A 199 -4.68 10.08 -16.06
N ASP A 200 -5.62 11.03 -15.91
CA ASP A 200 -6.97 10.75 -15.44
C ASP A 200 -7.73 9.80 -16.37
N GLY A 201 -8.25 8.71 -15.81
CA GLY A 201 -8.90 7.62 -16.55
C GLY A 201 -8.02 6.88 -17.58
N GLY A 202 -6.75 7.26 -17.75
CA GLY A 202 -5.88 6.74 -18.80
C GLY A 202 -6.18 7.32 -20.19
N GLY A 203 -6.76 8.52 -20.26
CA GLY A 203 -7.22 9.14 -21.49
C GLY A 203 -6.08 9.54 -22.44
N LEU A 204 -4.95 10.01 -21.90
CA LEU A 204 -3.77 10.37 -22.69
C LEU A 204 -3.05 9.12 -23.19
N ALA A 205 -2.86 8.11 -22.34
CA ALA A 205 -2.27 6.83 -22.74
C ALA A 205 -3.08 6.13 -23.84
N ALA A 206 -4.41 6.21 -23.80
CA ALA A 206 -5.29 5.58 -24.79
C ALA A 206 -5.14 6.15 -26.21
N GLN A 207 -4.66 7.39 -26.34
CA GLN A 207 -4.44 8.05 -27.62
C GLN A 207 -3.08 7.71 -28.24
N GLY A 208 -2.17 7.14 -27.44
CA GLY A 208 -0.81 6.82 -27.85
C GLY A 208 -0.65 5.40 -28.33
N GLN A 209 0.43 5.17 -29.06
CA GLN A 209 0.95 3.84 -29.36
C GLN A 209 2.25 3.65 -28.57
N PRO A 210 2.36 2.63 -27.70
CA PRO A 210 3.59 2.39 -26.96
C PRO A 210 4.76 2.08 -27.91
N VAL A 211 5.99 2.40 -27.50
CA VAL A 211 7.23 1.99 -28.18
C VAL A 211 7.68 0.64 -27.62
N PRO A 212 7.43 -0.51 -28.29
CA PRO A 212 7.59 -1.81 -27.65
C PRO A 212 9.05 -2.15 -27.33
N GLY A 213 9.99 -1.76 -28.18
CA GLY A 213 11.42 -2.01 -28.00
C GLY A 213 11.98 -1.37 -26.71
N VAL A 214 11.49 -0.19 -26.36
CA VAL A 214 11.83 0.48 -25.09
C VAL A 214 11.32 -0.30 -23.90
N VAL A 215 10.08 -0.79 -23.95
CA VAL A 215 9.50 -1.57 -22.84
C VAL A 215 10.25 -2.89 -22.67
N ASP A 216 10.59 -3.58 -23.75
CA ASP A 216 11.38 -4.82 -23.73
C ASP A 216 12.75 -4.58 -23.09
N ALA A 217 13.45 -3.52 -23.51
CA ALA A 217 14.76 -3.17 -22.99
C ALA A 217 14.71 -2.83 -21.49
N LEU A 218 13.69 -2.11 -21.03
CA LEU A 218 13.56 -1.74 -19.61
C LEU A 218 13.17 -2.95 -18.74
N LEU A 219 12.32 -3.84 -19.23
CA LEU A 219 11.96 -5.08 -18.51
C LEU A 219 13.10 -6.10 -18.43
N ALA A 220 14.20 -5.88 -19.15
CA ALA A 220 15.42 -6.67 -19.02
C ALA A 220 16.26 -6.31 -17.77
N ASP A 221 15.97 -5.18 -17.10
CA ASP A 221 16.65 -4.76 -15.88
C ASP A 221 16.56 -5.82 -14.77
N GLY A 222 17.61 -5.91 -13.94
CA GLY A 222 17.79 -6.99 -12.96
C GLY A 222 16.64 -7.15 -11.96
N PHE A 223 15.98 -6.05 -11.57
CA PHE A 223 14.84 -6.08 -10.67
C PHE A 223 13.67 -6.94 -11.20
N PHE A 224 13.32 -6.80 -12.48
CA PHE A 224 12.20 -7.52 -13.08
C PHE A 224 12.51 -9.02 -13.23
N ARG A 225 13.79 -9.39 -13.31
CA ARG A 225 14.23 -10.79 -13.41
C ARG A 225 14.40 -11.48 -12.06
N ALA A 226 14.56 -10.73 -10.98
CA ALA A 226 14.76 -11.28 -9.64
C ALA A 226 13.51 -12.03 -9.14
N PRO A 227 13.68 -13.20 -8.47
CA PRO A 227 12.57 -13.89 -7.81
C PRO A 227 12.12 -13.14 -6.54
N PRO A 228 10.87 -13.33 -6.08
CA PRO A 228 10.44 -12.95 -4.74
C PRO A 228 11.25 -13.68 -3.64
N PRO A 229 11.36 -13.11 -2.42
CA PRO A 229 10.83 -11.82 -1.99
C PRO A 229 11.65 -10.65 -2.55
N LYS A 230 10.96 -9.58 -2.98
CA LYS A 230 11.59 -8.34 -3.45
C LYS A 230 10.70 -7.13 -3.22
N SER A 231 11.34 -5.99 -2.99
CA SER A 231 10.70 -4.69 -2.82
C SER A 231 11.46 -3.60 -3.57
N THR A 232 10.80 -2.48 -3.82
CA THR A 232 11.33 -1.34 -4.55
C THR A 232 10.57 -0.05 -4.19
N GLY A 233 11.08 1.09 -4.65
CA GLY A 233 10.48 2.39 -4.40
C GLY A 233 10.78 3.40 -5.50
N ARG A 234 10.44 4.67 -5.21
CA ARG A 234 10.61 5.80 -6.13
C ARG A 234 12.08 6.10 -6.41
N GLU A 235 13.00 5.64 -5.56
CA GLU A 235 14.44 5.69 -5.78
C GLU A 235 14.90 4.87 -6.98
N VAL A 236 14.18 3.79 -7.32
CA VAL A 236 14.42 3.01 -8.55
C VAL A 236 13.48 3.45 -9.67
N PHE A 237 12.18 3.62 -9.38
CA PHE A 237 11.12 3.85 -10.36
C PHE A 237 10.48 5.25 -10.26
N GLY A 238 11.31 6.28 -10.17
CA GLY A 238 10.88 7.68 -10.06
C GLY A 238 11.17 8.53 -11.31
N GLU A 239 11.35 9.83 -11.10
CA GLU A 239 11.57 10.84 -12.15
C GLU A 239 12.77 10.50 -13.06
N ALA A 240 13.87 10.02 -12.48
CA ALA A 240 15.05 9.62 -13.25
C ALA A 240 14.77 8.43 -14.19
N PHE A 241 13.94 7.47 -13.74
CA PHE A 241 13.53 6.35 -14.57
C PHE A 241 12.61 6.82 -15.72
N ALA A 242 11.66 7.70 -15.41
CA ALA A 242 10.77 8.28 -16.41
C ALA A 242 11.54 9.07 -17.48
N ALA A 243 12.53 9.87 -17.08
CA ALA A 243 13.42 10.58 -18.00
C ALA A 243 14.18 9.62 -18.93
N ARG A 244 14.73 8.52 -18.39
CA ARG A 244 15.41 7.48 -19.17
C ARG A 244 14.48 6.78 -20.15
N LEU A 245 13.24 6.48 -19.75
CA LEU A 245 12.22 5.91 -20.63
C LEU A 245 11.92 6.87 -21.79
N ARG A 246 11.69 8.15 -21.48
CA ARG A 246 11.43 9.20 -22.50
C ARG A 246 12.59 9.33 -23.49
N GLU A 247 13.83 9.39 -23.00
CA GLU A 247 15.01 9.49 -23.85
C GLU A 247 15.11 8.30 -24.82
N ARG A 248 14.95 7.07 -24.32
CA ARG A 248 14.97 5.86 -25.15
C ARG A 248 13.84 5.84 -26.18
N ALA A 249 12.64 6.25 -25.78
CA ALA A 249 11.49 6.32 -26.69
C ALA A 249 11.68 7.35 -27.81
N LEU A 250 12.27 8.51 -27.51
CA LEU A 250 12.58 9.53 -28.52
C LEU A 250 13.79 9.13 -29.38
N ALA A 251 14.74 8.35 -28.86
CA ALA A 251 15.84 7.81 -29.65
C ALA A 251 15.36 6.75 -30.64
N GLU A 252 14.47 5.84 -30.22
CA GLU A 252 13.91 4.79 -31.07
C GLU A 252 12.85 5.32 -32.05
N ARG A 253 12.02 6.27 -31.60
CA ARG A 253 11.01 6.93 -32.43
C ARG A 253 11.03 8.45 -32.20
N PRO A 254 11.87 9.21 -32.93
CA PRO A 254 12.00 10.67 -32.78
C PRO A 254 10.71 11.46 -32.95
N ALA A 255 9.74 10.92 -33.69
CA ALA A 255 8.43 11.53 -33.91
C ALA A 255 7.36 11.09 -32.88
N ALA A 256 7.74 10.39 -31.81
CA ALA A 256 6.79 9.94 -30.78
C ALA A 256 6.09 11.13 -30.13
N ALA A 257 4.75 11.11 -30.14
CA ALA A 257 3.94 12.13 -29.51
C ALA A 257 3.97 12.02 -27.98
N ALA A 258 3.48 13.04 -27.27
CA ALA A 258 3.33 12.99 -25.82
C ALA A 258 2.49 11.77 -25.37
N ALA A 259 1.39 11.49 -26.09
CA ALA A 259 0.52 10.34 -25.83
C ALA A 259 1.26 9.00 -25.96
N ASP A 260 2.19 8.89 -26.93
CA ASP A 260 3.00 7.68 -27.13
C ASP A 260 3.94 7.40 -25.95
N LEU A 261 4.56 8.45 -25.39
CA LEU A 261 5.44 8.32 -24.23
C LEU A 261 4.67 7.84 -23.01
N VAL A 262 3.48 8.42 -22.78
CA VAL A 262 2.58 8.03 -21.68
C VAL A 262 2.06 6.61 -21.88
N ALA A 263 1.67 6.23 -23.11
CA ALA A 263 1.30 4.86 -23.47
C ALA A 263 2.45 3.87 -23.23
N THR A 264 3.70 4.27 -23.49
CA THR A 264 4.90 3.45 -23.25
C THR A 264 5.11 3.19 -21.75
N ALA A 265 4.91 4.19 -20.88
CA ALA A 265 4.97 3.96 -19.43
C ALA A 265 3.81 3.10 -18.92
N LEU A 266 2.59 3.31 -19.41
CA LEU A 266 1.46 2.45 -19.04
C LEU A 266 1.72 1.00 -19.45
N ALA A 267 2.23 0.78 -20.67
CA ALA A 267 2.61 -0.54 -21.16
C ALA A 267 3.72 -1.18 -20.32
N LEU A 268 4.70 -0.42 -19.83
CA LEU A 268 5.71 -0.92 -18.89
C LEU A 268 5.06 -1.45 -17.61
N THR A 269 4.17 -0.67 -16.97
CA THR A 269 3.48 -1.08 -15.75
C THR A 269 2.64 -2.35 -15.97
N VAL A 270 1.80 -2.36 -17.02
CA VAL A 270 0.95 -3.51 -17.37
C VAL A 270 1.79 -4.76 -17.60
N ARG A 271 2.81 -4.66 -18.46
CA ARG A 271 3.66 -5.81 -18.81
C ARG A 271 4.49 -6.28 -17.63
N SER A 272 4.96 -5.37 -16.78
CA SER A 272 5.64 -5.73 -15.54
C SER A 272 4.72 -6.55 -14.64
N ILE A 273 3.52 -6.04 -14.33
CA ILE A 273 2.57 -6.75 -13.48
C ILE A 273 2.22 -8.13 -14.07
N ALA A 274 1.83 -8.17 -15.35
CA ALA A 274 1.41 -9.41 -16.00
C ALA A 274 2.53 -10.47 -16.01
N ASP A 275 3.75 -10.03 -16.28
CA ASP A 275 4.94 -10.88 -16.25
C ASP A 275 5.21 -11.46 -14.86
N GLN A 276 5.18 -10.62 -13.82
CA GLN A 276 5.45 -11.06 -12.46
C GLN A 276 4.35 -12.00 -11.93
N VAL A 277 3.08 -11.70 -12.23
CA VAL A 277 1.95 -12.57 -11.92
C VAL A 277 2.11 -13.92 -12.60
N THR A 278 2.45 -13.94 -13.89
CA THR A 278 2.58 -15.17 -14.68
C THR A 278 3.78 -16.02 -14.29
N ARG A 279 4.89 -15.40 -13.89
CA ARG A 279 6.13 -16.11 -13.51
C ARG A 279 6.07 -16.68 -12.11
N TRP A 280 5.57 -15.91 -11.14
CA TRP A 280 5.78 -16.19 -9.73
C TRP A 280 4.55 -16.67 -8.98
N LEU A 281 3.33 -16.46 -9.50
CA LEU A 281 2.12 -16.94 -8.84
C LEU A 281 1.73 -18.34 -9.34
N PRO A 282 1.11 -19.17 -8.47
CA PRO A 282 0.64 -20.49 -8.85
C PRO A 282 -0.30 -20.47 -10.06
N LYS A 283 -0.21 -21.53 -10.89
CA LYS A 283 -0.91 -21.64 -12.17
C LYS A 283 -2.16 -22.54 -12.14
N ASP A 284 -2.34 -23.27 -11.06
CA ASP A 284 -3.38 -24.29 -10.98
C ASP A 284 -4.70 -23.73 -10.44
N GLY A 285 -5.81 -24.20 -11.01
CA GLY A 285 -7.16 -23.88 -10.56
C GLY A 285 -7.68 -22.50 -10.97
N GLU A 286 -8.92 -22.24 -10.54
CA GLU A 286 -9.59 -20.94 -10.68
C GLU A 286 -8.85 -19.87 -9.89
N ARG A 287 -8.63 -18.70 -10.49
CA ARG A 287 -7.85 -17.62 -9.91
C ARG A 287 -8.41 -16.26 -10.31
N ASP A 288 -8.51 -15.37 -9.33
CA ASP A 288 -8.88 -13.98 -9.55
C ASP A 288 -7.78 -13.03 -9.07
N LEU A 289 -7.83 -11.83 -9.61
CA LEU A 289 -6.93 -10.74 -9.29
C LEU A 289 -7.78 -9.50 -9.03
N LEU A 290 -7.80 -9.04 -7.78
CA LEU A 290 -8.52 -7.82 -7.41
C LEU A 290 -7.54 -6.66 -7.28
N VAL A 291 -7.83 -5.58 -8.00
CA VAL A 291 -6.99 -4.39 -8.08
C VAL A 291 -7.50 -3.29 -7.15
N ALA A 292 -6.57 -2.70 -6.38
CA ALA A 292 -6.76 -1.53 -5.53
C ALA A 292 -5.71 -0.45 -5.84
N GLY A 293 -5.80 0.69 -5.15
CA GLY A 293 -4.89 1.83 -5.31
C GLY A 293 -5.24 2.74 -6.50
N GLY A 294 -4.54 3.87 -6.63
CA GLY A 294 -4.83 4.90 -7.63
C GLY A 294 -4.86 4.39 -9.07
N GLY A 295 -4.01 3.41 -9.41
CA GLY A 295 -4.00 2.79 -10.74
C GLY A 295 -5.29 2.04 -11.09
N ALA A 296 -6.09 1.60 -10.11
CA ALA A 296 -7.39 0.98 -10.33
C ALA A 296 -8.41 1.94 -10.97
N ARG A 297 -8.20 3.26 -10.82
CA ARG A 297 -9.02 4.32 -11.43
C ARG A 297 -8.64 4.59 -12.90
N ASN A 298 -7.48 4.10 -13.36
CA ASN A 298 -7.04 4.23 -14.74
C ASN A 298 -7.66 3.12 -15.60
N GLN A 299 -8.73 3.45 -16.33
CA GLN A 299 -9.50 2.47 -17.11
C GLN A 299 -8.68 1.85 -18.25
N THR A 300 -7.77 2.61 -18.85
CA THR A 300 -6.86 2.08 -19.89
C THR A 300 -5.91 1.05 -19.32
N LEU A 301 -5.33 1.30 -18.14
CA LEU A 301 -4.48 0.36 -17.43
C LEU A 301 -5.26 -0.91 -17.11
N MET A 302 -6.45 -0.79 -16.51
CA MET A 302 -7.28 -1.94 -16.14
C MET A 302 -7.65 -2.81 -17.35
N ARG A 303 -8.05 -2.20 -18.47
CA ARG A 303 -8.35 -2.94 -19.72
C ARG A 303 -7.13 -3.66 -20.26
N GLN A 304 -5.98 -2.99 -20.33
CA GLN A 304 -4.75 -3.61 -20.85
C GLN A 304 -4.24 -4.72 -19.91
N LEU A 305 -4.37 -4.55 -18.59
CA LEU A 305 -4.00 -5.55 -17.60
C LEU A 305 -4.87 -6.82 -17.73
N ALA A 306 -6.19 -6.65 -17.85
CA ALA A 306 -7.10 -7.78 -18.09
C ALA A 306 -6.75 -8.51 -19.40
N GLY A 307 -6.44 -7.77 -20.48
CA GLY A 307 -5.99 -8.38 -21.74
C GLY A 307 -4.63 -9.10 -21.64
N ALA A 308 -3.73 -8.63 -20.78
CA ALA A 308 -2.43 -9.24 -20.55
C ALA A 308 -2.48 -10.49 -19.64
N LEU A 309 -3.60 -10.73 -18.96
CA LEU A 309 -3.82 -11.83 -18.03
C LEU A 309 -5.11 -12.61 -18.38
N PRO A 310 -5.19 -13.25 -19.57
CA PRO A 310 -6.42 -13.89 -20.04
C PRO A 310 -6.88 -15.07 -19.18
N ASP A 311 -5.97 -15.70 -18.43
CA ASP A 311 -6.26 -16.82 -17.53
C ASP A 311 -6.72 -16.38 -16.13
N TRP A 312 -6.82 -15.06 -15.88
CA TRP A 312 -7.21 -14.49 -14.59
C TRP A 312 -8.52 -13.73 -14.69
N HIS A 313 -9.38 -13.86 -13.67
CA HIS A 313 -10.49 -12.94 -13.49
C HIS A 313 -9.98 -11.63 -12.84
N VAL A 314 -9.71 -10.62 -13.67
CA VAL A 314 -9.26 -9.30 -13.19
C VAL A 314 -10.46 -8.43 -12.83
N GLY A 315 -10.56 -8.05 -11.56
CA GLY A 315 -11.63 -7.22 -11.02
C GLY A 315 -11.12 -6.07 -10.14
N LEU A 316 -12.04 -5.21 -9.69
CA LEU A 316 -11.73 -4.15 -8.73
C LEU A 316 -11.99 -4.64 -7.32
N PHE A 317 -11.07 -4.35 -6.40
CA PHE A 317 -11.25 -4.61 -4.96
C PHE A 317 -12.53 -3.96 -4.42
N ALA A 318 -12.82 -2.75 -4.88
CA ALA A 318 -14.00 -1.98 -4.48
C ALA A 318 -15.35 -2.61 -4.90
N ASN A 319 -15.36 -3.50 -5.90
CA ASN A 319 -16.59 -4.20 -6.30
C ASN A 319 -16.97 -5.33 -5.33
N GLU A 320 -16.01 -5.85 -4.57
CA GLU A 320 -16.24 -6.95 -3.62
C GLU A 320 -16.24 -6.50 -2.17
N PHE A 321 -15.51 -5.43 -1.85
CA PHE A 321 -15.31 -4.99 -0.49
C PHE A 321 -15.72 -3.53 -0.33
N PHE A 322 -14.76 -2.62 -0.32
CA PHE A 322 -14.93 -1.19 -0.11
C PHE A 322 -13.83 -0.46 -0.89
N ASP A 323 -13.84 0.87 -0.91
CA ASP A 323 -12.79 1.64 -1.61
C ASP A 323 -11.39 1.21 -1.16
N GLY A 324 -10.52 0.86 -2.12
CA GLY A 324 -9.19 0.35 -1.84
C GLY A 324 -8.33 1.30 -1.01
N ASP A 325 -8.61 2.61 -1.03
CA ASP A 325 -7.93 3.60 -0.21
C ASP A 325 -8.09 3.32 1.30
N ALA A 326 -9.20 2.70 1.72
CA ALA A 326 -9.44 2.34 3.12
C ALA A 326 -8.71 1.06 3.56
N LYS A 327 -8.18 0.27 2.61
CA LYS A 327 -7.69 -1.10 2.87
C LYS A 327 -6.58 -1.14 3.92
N GLU A 328 -5.62 -0.23 3.87
CA GLU A 328 -4.54 -0.22 4.86
C GLU A 328 -5.05 0.14 6.26
N ALA A 329 -5.91 1.15 6.38
CA ALA A 329 -6.48 1.55 7.66
C ALA A 329 -7.33 0.42 8.27
N VAL A 330 -8.13 -0.27 7.45
CA VAL A 330 -8.87 -1.48 7.85
C VAL A 330 -7.93 -2.60 8.29
N ALA A 331 -6.83 -2.84 7.56
CA ALA A 331 -5.84 -3.84 7.94
C ALA A 331 -5.21 -3.55 9.31
N PHE A 332 -4.95 -2.28 9.65
CA PHE A 332 -4.45 -1.90 10.98
C PHE A 332 -5.48 -2.05 12.08
N ALA A 333 -6.75 -1.70 11.83
CA ALA A 333 -7.83 -1.99 12.78
C ALA A 333 -7.92 -3.49 13.07
N PHE A 334 -7.84 -4.33 12.03
CA PHE A 334 -7.83 -5.78 12.17
C PHE A 334 -6.56 -6.31 12.85
N LEU A 335 -5.39 -5.72 12.60
CA LEU A 335 -4.17 -6.05 13.34
C LEU A 335 -4.32 -5.79 14.84
N GLY A 336 -4.94 -4.66 15.22
CA GLY A 336 -5.24 -4.38 16.62
C GLY A 336 -6.16 -5.43 17.24
N TRP A 337 -7.19 -5.85 16.50
CA TRP A 337 -8.07 -6.96 16.90
C TRP A 337 -7.29 -8.27 17.11
N LEU A 338 -6.43 -8.66 16.16
CA LEU A 338 -5.57 -9.84 16.30
C LEU A 338 -4.67 -9.75 17.54
N THR A 339 -4.11 -8.57 17.83
CA THR A 339 -3.31 -8.36 19.04
C THR A 339 -4.11 -8.61 20.32
N LEU A 340 -5.32 -8.05 20.41
CA LEU A 340 -6.18 -8.21 21.59
C LEU A 340 -6.66 -9.65 21.77
N GLU A 341 -6.86 -10.38 20.67
CA GLU A 341 -7.19 -11.81 20.67
C GLU A 341 -5.97 -12.73 20.88
N GLY A 342 -4.76 -12.17 21.04
CA GLY A 342 -3.53 -12.96 21.21
C GLY A 342 -3.12 -13.76 19.97
N ARG A 343 -3.56 -13.34 18.78
CA ARG A 343 -3.33 -13.99 17.49
C ARG A 343 -2.19 -13.32 16.72
N ALA A 344 -1.53 -14.10 15.87
CA ALA A 344 -0.40 -13.59 15.08
C ALA A 344 -0.85 -12.55 14.04
N GLY A 345 -0.10 -11.45 13.93
CA GLY A 345 -0.35 -10.34 13.01
C GLY A 345 0.65 -10.24 11.86
N ASN A 346 1.61 -11.16 11.73
CA ASN A 346 2.56 -11.20 10.62
C ASN A 346 2.40 -12.46 9.79
N VAL A 347 2.87 -12.39 8.54
CA VAL A 347 3.05 -13.54 7.66
C VAL A 347 4.57 -13.75 7.51
N PRO A 348 5.15 -14.82 8.11
CA PRO A 348 6.60 -15.05 8.09
C PRO A 348 7.20 -15.10 6.68
N SER A 349 6.49 -15.68 5.71
CA SER A 349 6.92 -15.71 4.31
C SER A 349 6.94 -14.33 3.64
N ALA A 350 6.21 -13.34 4.17
CA ALA A 350 6.20 -11.97 3.68
C ALA A 350 7.28 -11.12 4.34
N THR A 351 7.46 -11.23 5.66
CA THR A 351 8.37 -10.35 6.41
C THR A 351 9.77 -10.92 6.62
N GLY A 352 9.95 -12.24 6.48
CA GLY A 352 11.20 -12.92 6.81
C GLY A 352 11.38 -13.24 8.31
N ALA A 353 10.37 -12.99 9.14
CA ALA A 353 10.44 -13.35 10.55
C ALA A 353 10.61 -14.85 10.78
N ARG A 354 11.25 -15.25 11.88
CA ARG A 354 11.47 -16.67 12.23
C ARG A 354 10.18 -17.48 12.47
N GLY A 355 9.04 -16.81 12.58
CA GLY A 355 7.74 -17.45 12.74
C GLY A 355 6.64 -16.44 13.11
N PRO A 356 5.41 -16.91 13.29
CA PRO A 356 4.26 -16.06 13.59
C PRO A 356 4.42 -15.34 14.93
N ARG A 357 4.00 -14.07 15.00
CA ARG A 357 4.09 -13.21 16.18
C ARG A 357 2.81 -12.40 16.37
N VAL A 358 2.34 -12.34 17.60
CA VAL A 358 1.40 -11.31 18.04
C VAL A 358 2.12 -9.97 17.96
N LEU A 359 1.63 -9.06 17.13
CA LEU A 359 2.22 -7.74 16.92
C LEU A 359 1.62 -6.71 17.88
N GLY A 360 2.22 -5.53 17.93
CA GLY A 360 1.69 -4.38 18.65
C GLY A 360 2.07 -4.31 20.13
N ARG A 361 1.79 -3.14 20.73
CA ARG A 361 1.87 -2.80 22.15
C ARG A 361 0.53 -2.27 22.61
N ILE A 362 0.13 -2.61 23.81
CA ILE A 362 -1.14 -2.22 24.42
C ILE A 362 -0.90 -1.07 25.38
N THR A 363 -1.55 0.07 25.12
CA THR A 363 -1.71 1.16 26.08
C THR A 363 -3.11 1.02 26.70
N PRO A 364 -3.21 0.79 28.02
CA PRO A 364 -4.50 0.73 28.73
C PRO A 364 -5.28 2.06 28.62
N PRO A 365 -6.62 2.03 28.79
CA PRO A 365 -7.45 3.23 28.83
C PRO A 365 -7.13 4.13 30.03
#